data_AF-A0ABD5VTR9-F1
#
_entry.id   AF-A0ABD5VTR9-F1
#
_cell.length_a   1.000
_cell.length_b   1.000
_cell.length_c   1.000
_cell.angle_alpha   90.00
_cell.angle_beta   90.00
_cell.angle_gamma   90.00
#
_symmetry.space_group_name_H-M   'P 1'
#
loop_
_entity.id
_entity.type
_entity.pdbx_description
1 polymer ?
#
loop_
_entity_poly.entity_id
_entity_poly.type
_entity_poly.pdbx_seq_one_letter_code
_entity_poly.pdbx_strand_id
1 'polypeptide(L)'
;MSVSAARGFNLYNFFSVLLPGVAFIIGLIPLLPSGTSVDPVVAIIPLLAGGFVIGQGLHSLAVRIQHWWINKTHREIFQEALWGRPQTDESDQAISLEEVIRDYIPVLGSGQDKTSTVEPAIIKEFYTECQDTFDHLDIEPFVNREENTEETLTGLYTMIRSYIHIDSRGRSRVFQSIYAFCRSTWIALLILWVVYSGYAWIIYAELFQKTTDSGELLYPYTTFLREMVADPAYIFIGATFLFLGGYLAFGRATEEYKRYYVQYLISDFLVLRSESAEEEADGIESAILRSLEERLFG
;
A
#
# COMPACT_ATOMS: atom_id res chain seq x y z
N MET A 1 -25.35 2.62 -25.19
CA MET A 1 -24.44 2.05 -24.17
C MET A 1 -23.91 3.20 -23.34
N SER A 2 -24.20 3.23 -22.03
CA SER A 2 -23.91 4.39 -21.18
C SER A 2 -22.42 4.43 -20.81
N VAL A 3 -21.86 5.64 -20.82
CA VAL A 3 -20.46 5.94 -20.44
C VAL A 3 -20.18 5.62 -18.95
N SER A 4 -21.20 5.26 -18.17
CA SER A 4 -21.07 4.89 -16.75
C SER A 4 -20.28 3.60 -16.51
N ALA A 5 -20.25 2.64 -17.45
CA ALA A 5 -19.49 1.41 -17.26
C ALA A 5 -17.96 1.61 -17.36
N ALA A 6 -17.52 2.59 -18.16
CA ALA A 6 -16.09 2.89 -18.35
C ALA A 6 -15.48 3.67 -17.16
N ARG A 7 -16.30 4.27 -16.29
CA ARG A 7 -15.83 4.93 -15.04
C ARG A 7 -15.39 3.97 -13.95
N GLY A 8 -15.66 2.67 -14.08
CA GLY A 8 -15.32 1.66 -13.07
C GLY A 8 -13.83 1.29 -13.01
N PHE A 9 -13.06 1.56 -14.06
CA PHE A 9 -11.65 1.18 -14.13
C PHE A 9 -10.73 2.36 -13.78
N ASN A 10 -10.61 2.63 -12.48
CA ASN A 10 -9.65 3.57 -11.93
C ASN A 10 -8.24 2.94 -11.91
N LEU A 11 -7.19 3.77 -12.06
CA LEU A 11 -5.79 3.46 -11.77
C LEU A 11 -5.62 2.63 -10.48
N TYR A 12 -6.40 2.95 -9.44
CA TYR A 12 -6.47 2.17 -8.21
C TYR A 12 -6.81 0.69 -8.45
N ASN A 13 -7.87 0.39 -9.21
CA ASN A 13 -8.29 -0.98 -9.50
C ASN A 13 -7.26 -1.71 -10.39
N PHE A 14 -6.59 -0.97 -11.28
CA PHE A 14 -5.50 -1.54 -12.07
C PHE A 14 -4.33 -2.00 -11.20
N PHE A 15 -3.76 -1.09 -10.40
CA PHE A 15 -2.58 -1.40 -9.58
C PHE A 15 -2.89 -2.28 -8.38
N SER A 16 -3.94 -2.00 -7.61
CA SER A 16 -4.16 -2.68 -6.33
C SER A 16 -4.83 -4.05 -6.43
N VAL A 17 -5.47 -4.32 -7.57
CA VAL A 17 -6.28 -5.52 -7.79
C VAL A 17 -5.77 -6.31 -8.99
N LEU A 18 -5.78 -5.73 -10.20
CA LEU A 18 -5.48 -6.50 -11.41
C LEU A 18 -4.04 -7.02 -11.41
N LEU A 19 -3.04 -6.15 -11.17
CA LEU A 19 -1.64 -6.55 -11.24
C LEU A 19 -1.26 -7.66 -10.24
N PRO A 20 -1.59 -7.57 -8.93
CA PRO A 20 -1.30 -8.66 -7.99
C PRO A 20 -2.00 -9.96 -8.37
N GLY A 21 -3.24 -9.90 -8.85
CA GLY A 21 -3.98 -11.09 -9.25
C GLY A 21 -3.44 -11.75 -10.52
N VAL A 22 -3.05 -10.97 -11.52
CA VAL A 22 -2.37 -11.49 -12.72
C VAL A 22 -1.02 -12.11 -12.34
N ALA A 23 -0.22 -11.42 -11.53
CA ALA A 23 1.05 -11.94 -11.04
C ALA A 23 0.87 -13.24 -10.26
N PHE A 24 -0.17 -13.33 -9.43
CA PHE A 24 -0.52 -14.53 -8.69
C PHE A 24 -0.87 -15.70 -9.61
N ILE A 25 -1.73 -15.49 -10.63
CA ILE A 25 -2.08 -16.54 -11.60
C ILE A 25 -0.85 -17.00 -12.38
N ILE A 26 -0.01 -16.06 -12.84
CA ILE A 26 1.25 -16.40 -13.50
C ILE A 26 2.12 -17.26 -12.57
N GLY A 27 2.18 -16.90 -11.29
CA GLY A 27 2.86 -17.67 -10.26
C GLY A 27 2.31 -19.09 -10.08
N LEU A 28 1.08 -19.39 -10.48
CA LEU A 28 0.50 -20.73 -10.43
C LEU A 28 0.74 -21.55 -11.70
N ILE A 29 1.15 -20.95 -12.82
CA ILE A 29 1.37 -21.65 -14.10
C ILE A 29 2.33 -22.84 -13.98
N PRO A 30 3.46 -22.77 -13.24
CA PRO A 30 4.37 -23.91 -13.09
C PRO A 30 3.72 -25.16 -12.44
N LEU A 31 2.59 -24.99 -11.73
CA LEU A 31 1.87 -26.08 -11.07
C LEU A 31 0.85 -26.77 -11.98
N LEU A 32 0.67 -26.30 -13.22
CA LEU A 32 -0.20 -26.94 -14.22
C LEU A 32 0.37 -28.30 -14.66
N PRO A 33 -0.49 -29.23 -15.12
CA PRO A 33 -0.06 -30.54 -15.58
C PRO A 33 0.87 -30.44 -16.80
N SER A 34 1.94 -31.23 -16.79
CA SER A 34 2.87 -31.37 -17.91
C SER A 34 2.13 -31.87 -19.15
N GLY A 35 2.27 -31.16 -20.26
CA GLY A 35 1.53 -31.44 -21.51
C GLY A 35 0.32 -30.55 -21.74
N THR A 36 -0.01 -29.66 -20.81
CA THR A 36 -1.01 -28.61 -21.06
C THR A 36 -0.45 -27.58 -22.05
N SER A 37 -0.90 -27.61 -23.31
CA SER A 37 -0.59 -26.54 -24.27
C SER A 37 -1.57 -25.40 -24.11
N VAL A 38 -1.11 -24.24 -23.65
CA VAL A 38 -1.91 -23.02 -23.55
C VAL A 38 -1.50 -22.08 -24.68
N ASP A 39 -2.44 -21.73 -25.56
CA ASP A 39 -2.21 -20.67 -26.56
C ASP A 39 -2.08 -19.33 -25.83
N PRO A 40 -0.94 -18.63 -25.93
CA PRO A 40 -0.71 -17.36 -25.23
C PRO A 40 -1.75 -16.30 -25.57
N VAL A 41 -2.23 -16.24 -26.82
CA VAL A 41 -3.19 -15.22 -27.27
C VAL A 41 -4.55 -15.47 -26.63
N VAL A 42 -4.99 -16.73 -26.63
CA VAL A 42 -6.26 -17.13 -26.02
C VAL A 42 -6.22 -16.99 -24.49
N ALA A 43 -5.04 -17.18 -23.88
CA ALA A 43 -4.86 -17.11 -22.43
C ALA A 43 -4.91 -15.70 -21.84
N ILE A 44 -4.64 -14.65 -22.63
CA ILE A 44 -4.63 -13.26 -22.13
C ILE A 44 -6.00 -12.88 -21.53
N ILE A 45 -7.10 -13.21 -22.20
CA ILE A 45 -8.44 -12.80 -21.74
C ILE A 45 -8.80 -13.48 -20.41
N PRO A 46 -8.71 -14.82 -20.26
CA PRO A 46 -8.89 -15.49 -18.97
C PRO A 46 -7.90 -15.02 -17.90
N LEU A 47 -6.66 -14.73 -18.27
CA LEU A 47 -5.64 -14.24 -17.33
C LEU A 47 -6.01 -12.87 -16.77
N LEU A 48 -6.45 -11.93 -17.62
CA LEU A 48 -6.86 -10.60 -17.17
C LEU A 48 -8.17 -10.65 -16.37
N ALA A 49 -9.17 -11.39 -16.84
CA ALA A 49 -10.45 -11.52 -16.16
C ALA A 49 -10.32 -12.26 -14.82
N GLY A 50 -9.66 -13.43 -14.84
CA GLY A 50 -9.35 -14.20 -13.65
C GLY A 50 -8.44 -13.43 -12.70
N GLY A 51 -7.45 -12.72 -13.23
CA GLY A 51 -6.52 -11.90 -12.45
C GLY A 51 -7.25 -10.80 -11.71
N PHE A 52 -8.21 -10.13 -12.35
CA PHE A 52 -9.06 -9.15 -11.67
C PHE A 52 -9.88 -9.79 -10.53
N VAL A 53 -10.54 -10.92 -10.78
CA VAL A 53 -11.39 -11.59 -9.78
C VAL A 53 -10.57 -12.08 -8.58
N ILE A 54 -9.46 -12.77 -8.84
CA ILE A 54 -8.55 -13.24 -7.79
C ILE A 54 -7.92 -12.04 -7.07
N GLY A 55 -7.55 -11.00 -7.81
CA GLY A 55 -7.03 -9.74 -7.28
C GLY A 55 -7.96 -9.09 -6.26
N GLN A 56 -9.27 -9.08 -6.52
CA GLN A 56 -10.26 -8.56 -5.57
C GLN A 56 -10.25 -9.38 -4.26
N GLY A 57 -10.21 -10.71 -4.39
CA GLY A 57 -10.12 -11.62 -3.25
C GLY A 57 -8.84 -11.40 -2.44
N LEU A 58 -7.68 -11.29 -3.10
CA LEU A 58 -6.39 -10.98 -2.49
C LEU A 58 -6.44 -9.63 -1.77
N HIS A 59 -7.01 -8.61 -2.39
CA HIS A 59 -7.13 -7.29 -1.80
C HIS A 59 -8.00 -7.29 -0.53
N SER A 60 -9.17 -7.92 -0.57
CA SER A 60 -10.05 -8.04 0.59
C SER A 60 -9.39 -8.82 1.72
N LEU A 61 -8.70 -9.91 1.41
CA LEU A 61 -7.95 -10.69 2.39
C LEU A 61 -6.81 -9.88 3.01
N ALA A 62 -6.10 -9.10 2.19
CA ALA A 62 -4.99 -8.27 2.64
C ALA A 62 -5.45 -7.17 3.60
N VAL A 63 -6.61 -6.54 3.35
CA VAL A 63 -7.23 -5.59 4.29
C VAL A 63 -7.55 -6.28 5.63
N ARG A 64 -8.11 -7.49 5.59
CA ARG A 64 -8.49 -8.24 6.79
C ARG A 64 -7.29 -8.68 7.62
N ILE A 65 -6.25 -9.23 6.99
CA ILE A 65 -5.02 -9.66 7.67
C ILE A 65 -4.30 -8.44 8.25
N GLN A 66 -4.23 -7.35 7.50
CA GLN A 66 -3.63 -6.11 7.99
C GLN A 66 -4.30 -5.63 9.29
N HIS A 67 -5.62 -5.70 9.37
CA HIS A 67 -6.34 -5.28 10.57
C HIS A 67 -5.98 -6.11 11.81
N TRP A 68 -5.49 -7.35 11.64
CA TRP A 68 -5.07 -8.22 12.73
C TRP A 68 -3.59 -8.08 13.09
N TRP A 69 -2.74 -7.73 12.13
CA TRP A 69 -1.28 -7.74 12.32
C TRP A 69 -0.64 -6.36 12.50
N ILE A 70 -1.28 -5.28 12.05
CA ILE A 70 -0.63 -3.98 12.09
C ILE A 70 -1.24 -3.07 13.15
N ASN A 71 -0.38 -2.61 14.07
CA ASN A 71 -0.74 -1.84 15.25
C ASN A 71 -1.18 -0.40 14.95
N LYS A 72 -0.75 0.19 13.81
CA LYS A 72 -1.07 1.59 13.49
C LYS A 72 -1.66 1.81 12.08
N THR A 73 -2.79 2.50 12.02
CA THR A 73 -3.39 3.03 10.79
C THR A 73 -2.73 4.34 10.39
N HIS A 74 -2.88 4.75 9.12
CA HIS A 74 -2.38 6.07 8.68
C HIS A 74 -3.06 7.23 9.42
N ARG A 75 -4.28 7.02 9.93
CA ARG A 75 -5.01 7.97 10.77
C ARG A 75 -4.35 8.10 12.14
N GLU A 76 -4.00 6.98 12.77
CA GLU A 76 -3.27 7.01 14.05
C GLU A 76 -1.91 7.68 13.89
N ILE A 77 -1.19 7.40 12.80
CA ILE A 77 0.09 8.08 12.49
C ILE A 77 -0.12 9.59 12.31
N PHE A 78 -1.20 10.01 11.67
CA PHE A 78 -1.58 11.42 11.54
C PHE A 78 -1.86 12.06 12.91
N GLN A 79 -2.64 11.38 13.76
CA GLN A 79 -2.96 11.85 15.11
C GLN A 79 -1.70 11.98 15.98
N GLU A 80 -0.80 10.99 15.93
CA GLU A 80 0.48 11.02 16.64
C GLU A 80 1.36 12.19 16.18
N ALA A 81 1.41 12.45 14.87
CA ALA A 81 2.15 13.58 14.31
C ALA A 81 1.60 14.93 14.82
N LEU A 82 0.28 15.06 14.97
CA LEU A 82 -0.35 16.29 15.47
C LEU A 82 -0.28 16.46 16.98
N TRP A 83 -0.41 15.39 17.76
CA TRP A 83 -0.23 15.46 19.21
C TRP A 83 1.21 15.81 19.62
N GLY A 84 2.18 15.67 18.72
CA GLY A 84 3.58 15.93 19.06
C GLY A 84 4.17 14.90 20.01
N ARG A 85 3.50 13.75 20.20
CA ARG A 85 4.11 12.62 20.89
C ARG A 85 5.27 12.13 20.03
N PRO A 86 6.45 11.88 20.61
CA PRO A 86 7.53 11.24 19.86
C PRO A 86 6.96 9.97 19.24
N GLN A 87 7.18 9.79 17.94
CA GLN A 87 6.79 8.57 17.25
C GLN A 87 7.54 7.44 17.95
N THR A 88 6.85 6.73 18.86
CA THR A 88 7.41 5.52 19.45
C THR A 88 7.42 4.52 18.32
N ASP A 89 8.61 4.33 17.73
CA ASP A 89 8.86 3.23 16.82
C ASP A 89 8.70 1.93 17.61
N GLU A 90 7.46 1.47 17.79
CA GLU A 90 7.19 0.12 18.29
C GLU A 90 7.70 -0.94 17.29
N SER A 91 8.03 -0.54 16.05
CA SER A 91 8.86 -1.35 15.15
C SER A 91 10.23 -1.67 15.75
N ASP A 92 10.70 -0.91 16.75
CA ASP A 92 11.94 -1.21 17.46
C ASP A 92 11.87 -2.52 18.28
N GLN A 93 10.69 -3.08 18.52
CA GLN A 93 10.56 -4.41 19.15
C GLN A 93 10.57 -5.56 18.14
N ALA A 94 10.33 -5.29 16.85
CA ALA A 94 10.52 -6.26 15.77
C ALA A 94 12.01 -6.35 15.32
N ILE A 95 12.89 -5.55 15.94
CA ILE A 95 14.31 -5.41 15.61
C ILE A 95 15.14 -6.69 15.76
N SER A 96 14.70 -7.72 16.50
CA SER A 96 15.56 -8.90 16.69
C SER A 96 15.88 -9.66 15.39
N LEU A 97 15.04 -9.54 14.35
CA LEU A 97 15.35 -10.10 13.03
C LEU A 97 16.08 -9.10 12.12
N GLU A 98 15.84 -7.79 12.30
CA GLU A 98 16.51 -6.75 11.52
C GLU A 98 17.95 -6.53 11.92
N GLU A 99 18.28 -6.54 13.22
CA GLU A 99 19.68 -6.54 13.68
C GLU A 99 20.44 -7.73 13.10
N VAL A 100 19.81 -8.93 13.14
CA VAL A 100 20.40 -10.13 12.56
C VAL A 100 20.62 -9.97 11.06
N ILE A 101 19.62 -9.53 10.29
CA ILE A 101 19.78 -9.35 8.82
C ILE A 101 20.75 -8.20 8.48
N ARG A 102 20.77 -7.12 9.27
CA ARG A 102 21.66 -5.97 9.11
C ARG A 102 23.12 -6.35 9.33
N ASP A 103 23.39 -7.26 10.27
CA ASP A 103 24.74 -7.81 10.50
C ASP A 103 25.21 -8.71 9.36
N TYR A 104 24.30 -9.43 8.67
CA TYR A 104 24.66 -10.34 7.58
C TYR A 104 24.61 -9.71 6.17
N ILE A 105 23.97 -8.55 5.97
CA ILE A 105 23.87 -7.87 4.67
C ILE A 105 24.32 -6.39 4.79
N PRO A 106 25.65 -6.12 4.88
CA PRO A 106 26.20 -4.77 5.03
C PRO A 106 26.00 -3.85 3.81
N VAL A 107 25.39 -4.35 2.73
CA VAL A 107 25.17 -3.61 1.46
C VAL A 107 23.89 -2.76 1.48
N LEU A 108 23.00 -2.95 2.45
CA LEU A 108 21.79 -2.12 2.60
C LEU A 108 22.06 -0.93 3.55
N GLY A 109 22.93 -0.03 3.09
CA GLY A 109 23.05 1.39 3.48
C GLY A 109 22.83 1.77 4.95
N SER A 110 23.90 1.80 5.73
CA SER A 110 24.00 2.66 6.92
C SER A 110 24.09 4.11 6.47
N GLY A 111 22.99 4.88 6.51
CA GLY A 111 23.08 6.23 5.92
C GLY A 111 21.86 7.13 6.04
N GLN A 112 21.24 7.20 7.22
CA GLN A 112 20.67 8.40 7.85
C GLN A 112 19.74 7.92 8.94
N ASP A 113 19.91 8.50 10.13
CA ASP A 113 18.92 8.50 11.19
C ASP A 113 17.71 9.31 10.70
N LYS A 114 16.91 8.66 9.85
CA LYS A 114 15.86 9.26 9.02
C LYS A 114 14.53 8.96 9.67
N THR A 115 14.39 9.34 10.93
CA THR A 115 13.06 9.63 11.47
C THR A 115 12.55 10.81 10.66
N SER A 116 11.88 10.53 9.53
CA SER A 116 11.26 11.51 8.65
C SER A 116 10.09 12.15 9.38
N THR A 117 10.41 12.89 10.43
CA THR A 117 9.49 13.71 11.17
C THR A 117 9.28 14.95 10.32
N VAL A 118 8.02 15.28 10.08
CA VAL A 118 7.67 16.55 9.44
C VAL A 118 8.29 17.65 10.28
N GLU A 119 8.96 18.60 9.63
CA GLU A 119 9.61 19.69 10.33
C GLU A 119 8.60 20.39 11.26
N PRO A 120 8.92 20.65 12.54
CA PRO A 120 7.97 21.24 13.48
C PRO A 120 7.34 22.55 13.01
N ALA A 121 8.08 23.33 12.19
CA ALA A 121 7.59 24.54 11.55
C ALA A 121 6.43 24.26 10.58
N ILE A 122 6.55 23.23 9.74
CA ILE A 122 5.52 22.81 8.78
C ILE A 122 4.28 22.31 9.52
N ILE A 123 4.44 21.54 10.59
CA ILE A 123 3.28 21.11 11.40
C ILE A 123 2.59 22.32 12.02
N LYS A 124 3.34 23.31 12.54
CA LYS A 124 2.76 24.52 13.11
C LYS A 124 1.96 25.31 12.07
N GLU A 125 2.53 25.54 10.89
CA GLU A 125 1.86 26.20 9.78
C GLU A 125 0.59 25.46 9.36
N PHE A 126 0.70 24.14 9.17
CA PHE A 126 -0.44 23.26 8.90
C PHE A 126 -1.53 23.37 9.95
N TYR A 127 -1.14 23.45 11.22
CA TYR A 127 -2.06 23.56 12.34
C TYR A 127 -2.82 24.89 12.29
N THR A 128 -2.12 26.00 12.08
CA THR A 128 -2.73 27.33 11.93
C THR A 128 -3.72 27.35 10.77
N GLU A 129 -3.33 26.85 9.60
CA GLU A 129 -4.23 26.76 8.44
C GLU A 129 -5.46 25.88 8.71
N CYS A 130 -5.30 24.78 9.46
CA CYS A 130 -6.43 23.94 9.85
C CYS A 130 -7.41 24.66 10.78
N GLN A 131 -6.92 25.45 11.72
CA GLN A 131 -7.78 26.23 12.63
C GLN A 131 -8.57 27.30 11.86
N ASP A 132 -7.91 27.99 10.94
CA ASP A 132 -8.54 29.02 10.11
C ASP A 132 -9.55 28.42 9.13
N THR A 133 -9.27 27.23 8.60
CA THR A 133 -10.14 26.56 7.61
C THR A 133 -11.31 25.80 8.24
N PHE A 134 -11.13 25.23 9.43
CA PHE A 134 -12.07 24.33 10.08
C PHE A 134 -12.47 24.81 11.48
N ASP A 135 -12.91 26.08 11.56
CA ASP A 135 -13.36 26.76 12.78
C ASP A 135 -14.34 25.95 13.64
N HIS A 136 -15.23 25.19 13.02
CA HIS A 136 -16.25 24.36 13.67
C HIS A 136 -15.74 23.10 14.38
N LEU A 137 -14.47 22.72 14.22
CA LEU A 137 -13.90 21.52 14.85
C LEU A 137 -13.36 21.76 16.26
N ASP A 138 -13.44 22.99 16.79
CA ASP A 138 -12.94 23.38 18.12
C ASP A 138 -11.49 22.87 18.36
N ILE A 139 -10.63 23.07 17.36
CA ILE A 139 -9.25 22.60 17.38
C ILE A 139 -8.41 23.51 18.31
N GLU A 140 -7.82 22.93 19.34
CA GLU A 140 -7.01 23.67 20.32
C GLU A 140 -5.77 24.30 19.68
N PRO A 141 -5.33 25.52 20.03
CA PRO A 141 -4.12 26.13 19.46
C PRO A 141 -2.90 25.21 19.47
N PHE A 142 -1.98 25.37 18.51
CA PHE A 142 -0.78 24.53 18.38
C PHE A 142 0.02 24.37 19.68
N VAL A 143 0.02 25.39 20.56
CA VAL A 143 0.70 25.36 21.87
C VAL A 143 0.08 24.33 22.84
N ASN A 144 -1.23 24.08 22.72
CA ASN A 144 -2.01 23.15 23.54
C ASN A 144 -2.47 21.94 22.72
N ARG A 145 -1.77 21.59 21.64
CA ARG A 145 -2.23 20.57 20.67
C ARG A 145 -2.42 19.18 21.30
N GLU A 146 -1.75 18.89 22.41
CA GLU A 146 -1.90 17.70 23.23
C GLU A 146 -3.27 17.57 23.91
N GLU A 147 -4.02 18.67 24.05
CA GLU A 147 -5.35 18.72 24.66
C GLU A 147 -6.45 18.28 23.68
N ASN A 148 -6.15 18.19 22.38
CA ASN A 148 -7.12 17.72 21.39
C ASN A 148 -7.53 16.26 21.66
N THR A 149 -8.84 16.00 21.56
CA THR A 149 -9.37 14.65 21.66
C THR A 149 -9.07 13.83 20.39
N GLU A 150 -9.07 12.50 20.52
CA GLU A 150 -8.93 11.59 19.36
C GLU A 150 -10.05 11.80 18.33
N GLU A 151 -11.26 12.12 18.80
CA GLU A 151 -12.42 12.41 17.97
C GLU A 151 -12.22 13.68 17.15
N THR A 152 -11.75 14.77 17.78
CA THR A 152 -11.40 16.03 17.10
C THR A 152 -10.37 15.80 15.99
N LEU A 153 -9.28 15.08 16.29
CA LEU A 153 -8.24 14.80 15.28
C LEU A 153 -8.72 13.83 14.19
N THR A 154 -9.65 12.92 14.50
CA THR A 154 -10.31 12.06 13.51
C THR A 154 -11.21 12.87 12.58
N GLY A 155 -11.95 13.82 13.13
CA GLY A 155 -12.76 14.78 12.38
C GLY A 155 -11.89 15.60 11.44
N LEU A 156 -10.81 16.19 11.97
CA LEU A 156 -9.84 16.95 11.20
C LEU A 156 -9.23 16.13 10.06
N TYR A 157 -8.75 14.91 10.34
CA TYR A 157 -8.24 13.99 9.31
C TYR A 157 -9.25 13.75 8.18
N THR A 158 -10.52 13.54 8.54
CA THR A 158 -11.61 13.30 7.59
C THR A 158 -11.89 14.54 6.73
N MET A 159 -11.90 15.73 7.35
CA MET A 159 -12.13 17.00 6.66
C MET A 159 -11.02 17.34 5.68
N ILE A 160 -9.75 17.24 6.09
CA ILE A 160 -8.60 17.45 5.20
C ILE A 160 -8.63 16.49 4.01
N ARG A 161 -8.88 15.21 4.27
CA ARG A 161 -8.96 14.21 3.20
C ARG A 161 -10.11 14.53 2.24
N SER A 162 -11.24 14.98 2.75
CA SER A 162 -12.38 15.41 1.93
C SER A 162 -12.02 16.63 1.08
N TYR A 163 -11.40 17.65 1.69
CA TYR A 163 -10.94 18.87 1.03
C TYR A 163 -9.99 18.57 -0.15
N ILE A 164 -8.93 17.79 0.10
CA ILE A 164 -7.99 17.35 -0.95
C ILE A 164 -8.68 16.51 -2.03
N HIS A 165 -9.68 15.72 -1.65
CA HIS A 165 -10.39 14.86 -2.61
C HIS A 165 -11.29 15.65 -3.56
N ILE A 166 -11.88 16.76 -3.09
CA ILE A 166 -12.73 17.65 -3.90
C ILE A 166 -11.90 18.29 -5.02
N ASP A 167 -10.68 18.74 -4.72
CA ASP A 167 -9.81 19.39 -5.71
C ASP A 167 -9.30 18.42 -6.81
N SER A 168 -9.32 17.10 -6.54
CA SER A 168 -9.00 16.03 -7.50
C SER A 168 -7.55 15.99 -8.02
N ARG A 169 -6.68 16.96 -7.71
CA ARG A 169 -5.26 17.00 -8.08
C ARG A 169 -4.34 16.22 -7.13
N GLY A 170 -4.88 15.64 -6.06
CA GLY A 170 -4.08 15.03 -4.99
C GLY A 170 -3.19 13.86 -5.42
N ARG A 171 -1.89 13.99 -5.16
CA ARG A 171 -0.88 12.92 -5.25
C ARG A 171 -1.25 11.73 -4.35
N SER A 172 -2.03 12.00 -3.30
CA SER A 172 -2.58 11.02 -2.36
C SER A 172 -3.30 9.83 -3.02
N ARG A 173 -3.98 9.99 -4.17
CA ARG A 173 -4.65 8.87 -4.88
C ARG A 173 -3.65 7.88 -5.45
N VAL A 174 -2.56 8.37 -6.01
CA VAL A 174 -1.48 7.53 -6.54
C VAL A 174 -0.82 6.79 -5.37
N PHE A 175 -0.54 7.47 -4.27
CA PHE A 175 -0.01 6.83 -3.05
C PHE A 175 -0.93 5.73 -2.51
N GLN A 176 -2.24 5.97 -2.44
CA GLN A 176 -3.21 4.95 -2.03
C GLN A 176 -3.17 3.72 -2.95
N SER A 177 -3.04 3.93 -4.27
CA SER A 177 -2.94 2.83 -5.23
C SER A 177 -1.65 2.01 -5.05
N ILE A 178 -0.51 2.67 -4.83
CA ILE A 178 0.78 2.00 -4.62
C ILE A 178 0.80 1.25 -3.29
N TYR A 179 0.33 1.90 -2.22
CA TYR A 179 0.18 1.28 -0.91
C TYR A 179 -0.69 0.02 -0.98
N ALA A 180 -1.85 0.12 -1.64
CA ALA A 180 -2.75 -1.02 -1.80
C ALA A 180 -2.14 -2.13 -2.68
N PHE A 181 -1.36 -1.78 -3.69
CA PHE A 181 -0.59 -2.72 -4.50
C PHE A 181 0.47 -3.47 -3.67
N CYS A 182 1.34 -2.76 -2.95
CA CYS A 182 2.36 -3.38 -2.10
C CYS A 182 1.71 -4.34 -1.10
N ARG A 183 0.62 -3.88 -0.46
CA ARG A 183 -0.16 -4.68 0.48
C ARG A 183 -0.74 -5.96 -0.12
N SER A 184 -1.42 -5.87 -1.27
CA SER A 184 -1.99 -7.05 -1.92
C SER A 184 -0.89 -8.00 -2.44
N THR A 185 0.24 -7.46 -2.88
CA THR A 185 1.34 -8.25 -3.46
C THR A 185 2.03 -9.10 -2.42
N TRP A 186 2.35 -8.58 -1.22
CA TRP A 186 3.00 -9.42 -0.19
C TRP A 186 2.08 -10.56 0.28
N ILE A 187 0.76 -10.33 0.34
CA ILE A 187 -0.23 -11.38 0.63
C ILE A 187 -0.29 -12.43 -0.48
N ALA A 188 -0.27 -12.00 -1.75
CA ALA A 188 -0.22 -12.91 -2.88
C ALA A 188 1.03 -13.82 -2.80
N LEU A 189 2.18 -13.25 -2.45
CA LEU A 189 3.43 -13.99 -2.26
C LEU A 189 3.37 -14.95 -1.06
N LEU A 190 2.73 -14.56 0.04
CA LEU A 190 2.49 -15.45 1.18
C LEU A 190 1.64 -16.67 0.77
N ILE A 191 0.57 -16.46 0.02
CA ILE A 191 -0.29 -17.56 -0.45
C ILE A 191 0.46 -18.46 -1.42
N LEU A 192 1.20 -17.87 -2.38
CA LEU A 192 2.06 -18.65 -3.27
C LEU A 192 3.07 -19.48 -2.47
N TRP A 193 3.71 -18.90 -1.45
CA TRP A 193 4.62 -19.64 -0.58
C TRP A 193 3.96 -20.83 0.10
N VAL A 194 2.75 -20.66 0.65
CA VAL A 194 1.98 -21.76 1.25
C VAL A 194 1.68 -22.84 0.20
N VAL A 195 1.25 -22.47 -1.00
CA VAL A 195 0.92 -23.41 -2.09
C VAL A 195 2.16 -24.19 -2.52
N TYR A 196 3.27 -23.51 -2.81
CA TYR A 196 4.52 -24.13 -3.24
C TYR A 196 5.16 -24.98 -2.14
N SER A 197 5.10 -24.54 -0.88
CA SER A 197 5.59 -25.32 0.26
C SER A 197 4.75 -26.57 0.49
N GLY A 198 3.42 -26.45 0.40
CA GLY A 198 2.52 -27.59 0.45
C GLY A 198 2.77 -28.58 -0.69
N TYR A 199 3.02 -28.08 -1.90
CA TYR A 199 3.38 -28.90 -3.05
C TYR A 199 4.71 -29.66 -2.84
N ALA A 200 5.75 -28.96 -2.39
CA ALA A 200 7.04 -29.57 -2.07
C ALA A 200 6.90 -30.65 -0.99
N TRP A 201 6.08 -30.40 0.03
CA TRP A 201 5.78 -31.36 1.10
C TRP A 201 5.09 -32.63 0.58
N ILE A 202 4.12 -32.50 -0.34
CA ILE A 202 3.45 -33.64 -0.96
C ILE A 202 4.46 -34.51 -1.73
N ILE A 203 5.32 -33.91 -2.57
CA ILE A 203 6.34 -34.68 -3.31
C ILE A 203 7.31 -35.34 -2.34
N TYR A 204 7.71 -34.65 -1.27
CA TYR A 204 8.56 -35.22 -0.24
C TYR A 204 7.91 -36.47 0.38
N ALA A 205 6.64 -36.38 0.79
CA ALA A 205 5.90 -37.52 1.33
C ALA A 205 5.78 -38.70 0.34
N GLU A 206 5.57 -38.44 -0.95
CA GLU A 206 5.59 -39.48 -2.00
C GLU A 206 6.93 -40.22 -2.07
N LEU A 207 8.05 -39.48 -1.97
CA LEU A 207 9.39 -40.07 -1.98
C LEU A 207 9.61 -41.01 -0.79
N PHE A 208 9.07 -40.71 0.39
CA PHE A 208 9.14 -41.62 1.54
C PHE A 208 8.27 -42.87 1.37
N GLN A 209 7.10 -42.75 0.75
CA GLN A 209 6.18 -43.89 0.56
C GLN A 209 6.63 -44.85 -0.54
N LYS A 210 7.34 -44.38 -1.57
CA LYS A 210 7.89 -45.22 -2.65
C LYS A 210 8.89 -46.29 -2.19
N THR A 211 9.32 -46.22 -0.93
CA THR A 211 10.15 -47.24 -0.26
C THR A 211 9.36 -48.48 0.18
N THR A 212 8.04 -48.50 0.00
CA THR A 212 7.18 -49.66 0.32
C THR A 212 6.90 -50.46 -0.97
N ASP A 213 7.10 -51.78 -0.92
CA ASP A 213 7.39 -52.71 -2.03
C ASP A 213 6.48 -52.75 -3.29
N SER A 214 5.41 -51.97 -3.38
CA SER A 214 4.43 -52.09 -4.47
C SER A 214 4.82 -51.39 -5.78
N GLY A 215 5.81 -50.48 -5.78
CA GLY A 215 6.35 -49.85 -7.00
C GLY A 215 5.39 -48.97 -7.82
N GLU A 216 4.08 -49.00 -7.53
CA GLU A 216 3.06 -48.22 -8.21
C GLU A 216 3.00 -46.79 -7.66
N LEU A 217 3.08 -45.81 -8.56
CA LEU A 217 2.86 -44.41 -8.23
C LEU A 217 1.38 -44.17 -7.93
N LEU A 218 1.08 -43.77 -6.69
CA LEU A 218 -0.30 -43.49 -6.24
C LEU A 218 -0.98 -42.32 -6.99
N TYR A 219 -0.23 -41.43 -7.64
CA TYR A 219 -0.78 -40.27 -8.36
C TYR A 219 -0.08 -40.03 -9.70
N PRO A 220 -0.79 -40.09 -10.84
CA PRO A 220 -0.22 -39.83 -12.17
C PRO A 220 -0.10 -38.34 -12.52
N TYR A 221 -0.23 -37.43 -11.54
CA TYR A 221 -0.19 -35.99 -11.79
C TYR A 221 1.26 -35.47 -11.77
N THR A 222 1.82 -35.25 -12.96
CA THR A 222 3.12 -34.59 -13.16
C THR A 222 2.91 -33.12 -13.54
N THR A 223 3.54 -32.20 -12.82
CA THR A 223 3.50 -30.76 -13.14
C THR A 223 4.71 -30.35 -13.97
N PHE A 224 4.60 -29.22 -14.67
CA PHE A 224 5.77 -28.61 -15.32
C PHE A 224 6.93 -28.37 -14.34
N LEU A 225 6.62 -27.91 -13.12
CA LEU A 225 7.62 -27.65 -12.10
C LEU A 225 8.39 -28.92 -11.69
N ARG A 226 7.71 -30.08 -11.59
CA ARG A 226 8.35 -31.38 -11.26
C ARG A 226 9.27 -31.86 -12.37
N GLU A 227 8.98 -31.55 -13.63
CA GLU A 227 9.87 -31.87 -14.76
C GLU A 227 11.12 -31.00 -14.75
N MET A 228 11.00 -29.73 -14.35
CA MET A 228 12.11 -28.78 -14.31
C MET A 228 13.00 -28.94 -13.07
N VAL A 229 12.41 -29.29 -11.92
CA VAL A 229 13.10 -29.35 -10.62
C VAL A 229 12.89 -30.72 -10.01
N ALA A 230 13.94 -31.55 -10.07
CA ALA A 230 13.88 -32.93 -9.58
C ALA A 230 13.82 -33.02 -8.05
N ASP A 231 14.48 -32.11 -7.33
CA ASP A 231 14.55 -32.11 -5.87
C ASP A 231 13.52 -31.13 -5.26
N PRO A 232 12.54 -31.62 -4.48
CA PRO A 232 11.54 -30.79 -3.80
C PRO A 232 12.14 -29.72 -2.88
N ALA A 233 13.35 -29.94 -2.35
CA ALA A 233 14.01 -28.97 -1.48
C ALA A 233 14.26 -27.64 -2.20
N TYR A 234 14.64 -27.67 -3.49
CA TYR A 234 14.85 -26.44 -4.27
C TYR A 234 13.55 -25.67 -4.51
N ILE A 235 12.40 -26.36 -4.62
CA ILE A 235 11.09 -25.72 -4.74
C ILE A 235 10.77 -24.95 -3.44
N PHE A 236 10.93 -25.60 -2.29
CA PHE A 236 10.69 -24.98 -0.99
C PHE A 236 11.63 -23.80 -0.71
N ILE A 237 12.93 -23.97 -0.97
CA ILE A 237 13.93 -22.90 -0.79
C ILE A 237 13.63 -21.72 -1.72
N GLY A 238 13.34 -21.98 -3.00
CA GLY A 238 13.00 -20.95 -3.98
C GLY A 238 11.75 -20.17 -3.59
N ALA A 239 10.68 -20.87 -3.19
CA ALA A 239 9.46 -20.24 -2.72
C ALA A 239 9.69 -19.39 -1.45
N THR A 240 10.48 -19.91 -0.51
CA THR A 240 10.83 -19.21 0.74
C THR A 240 11.64 -17.95 0.45
N PHE A 241 12.64 -18.03 -0.43
CA PHE A 241 13.43 -16.88 -0.83
C PHE A 241 12.58 -15.81 -1.53
N LEU A 242 11.70 -16.22 -2.44
CA LEU A 242 10.77 -15.32 -3.12
C LEU A 242 9.83 -14.62 -2.12
N PHE A 243 9.28 -15.36 -1.16
CA PHE A 243 8.43 -14.79 -0.12
C PHE A 243 9.19 -13.84 0.78
N LEU A 244 10.35 -14.22 1.30
CA LEU A 244 11.16 -13.35 2.17
C LEU A 244 11.59 -12.08 1.44
N GLY A 245 12.09 -12.19 0.20
CA GLY A 245 12.44 -11.04 -0.62
C GLY A 245 11.24 -10.13 -0.88
N GLY A 246 10.08 -10.71 -1.19
CA GLY A 246 8.84 -9.97 -1.36
C GLY A 246 8.32 -9.33 -0.07
N TYR A 247 8.41 -10.01 1.07
CA TYR A 247 8.04 -9.48 2.37
C TYR A 247 8.93 -8.29 2.75
N LEU A 248 10.25 -8.41 2.57
CA LEU A 248 11.18 -7.32 2.83
C LEU A 248 10.93 -6.13 1.89
N ALA A 249 10.66 -6.36 0.61
CA ALA A 249 10.41 -5.29 -0.36
C ALA A 249 9.04 -4.62 -0.15
N PHE A 250 7.96 -5.40 -0.12
CA PHE A 250 6.60 -4.89 -0.12
C PHE A 250 6.02 -4.68 1.28
N GLY A 251 6.39 -5.52 2.25
CA GLY A 251 6.00 -5.37 3.65
C GLY A 251 6.56 -4.08 4.26
N ARG A 252 7.88 -3.88 4.17
CA ARG A 252 8.53 -2.63 4.64
C ARG A 252 8.02 -1.41 3.91
N ALA A 253 7.92 -1.48 2.58
CA ALA A 253 7.37 -0.38 1.81
C ALA A 253 5.96 -0.02 2.28
N THR A 254 5.11 -1.01 2.59
CA THR A 254 3.75 -0.77 3.12
C THR A 254 3.77 0.02 4.43
N GLU A 255 4.74 -0.20 5.32
CA GLU A 255 4.89 0.54 6.57
C GLU A 255 5.39 1.97 6.34
N GLU A 256 6.45 2.14 5.56
CA GLU A 256 7.00 3.45 5.19
C GLU A 256 5.96 4.31 4.46
N TYR A 257 5.17 3.69 3.57
CA TYR A 257 4.12 4.38 2.82
C TYR A 257 3.09 5.06 3.72
N LYS A 258 2.81 4.52 4.91
CA LYS A 258 1.87 5.18 5.83
C LYS A 258 2.43 6.49 6.37
N ARG A 259 3.72 6.54 6.67
CA ARG A 259 4.39 7.76 7.14
C ARG A 259 4.45 8.79 6.03
N TYR A 260 4.90 8.38 4.85
CA TYR A 260 4.93 9.26 3.68
C TYR A 260 3.53 9.78 3.32
N TYR A 261 2.50 8.94 3.40
CA TYR A 261 1.12 9.36 3.13
C TYR A 261 0.70 10.53 4.02
N VAL A 262 1.03 10.51 5.32
CA VAL A 262 0.72 11.61 6.25
C VAL A 262 1.48 12.88 5.88
N GLN A 263 2.77 12.77 5.53
CA GLN A 263 3.57 13.91 5.09
C GLN A 263 3.00 14.55 3.81
N TYR A 264 2.65 13.72 2.82
CA TYR A 264 2.04 14.19 1.58
C TYR A 264 0.65 14.77 1.81
N LEU A 265 -0.14 14.22 2.75
CA LEU A 265 -1.45 14.77 3.09
C LEU A 265 -1.32 16.20 3.64
N ILE A 266 -0.38 16.41 4.56
CA ILE A 266 -0.09 17.72 5.15
C ILE A 266 0.41 18.70 4.08
N SER A 267 1.38 18.26 3.27
CA SER A 267 1.95 19.08 2.20
C SER A 267 0.91 19.44 1.12
N ASP A 268 0.10 18.47 0.66
CA ASP A 268 -0.94 18.73 -0.33
C ASP A 268 -2.01 19.69 0.23
N PHE A 269 -2.37 19.59 1.51
CA PHE A 269 -3.30 20.55 2.14
C PHE A 269 -2.74 21.97 2.14
N LEU A 270 -1.50 22.14 2.61
CA LEU A 270 -0.85 23.46 2.66
C LEU A 270 -0.73 24.10 1.28
N VAL A 271 -0.33 23.33 0.26
CA VAL A 271 -0.24 23.82 -1.13
C VAL A 271 -1.60 24.30 -1.62
N LEU A 272 -2.66 23.50 -1.45
CA LEU A 272 -4.01 23.89 -1.86
C LEU A 272 -4.53 25.13 -1.14
N ARG A 273 -4.18 25.29 0.14
CA ARG A 273 -4.52 26.47 0.93
C ARG A 273 -3.80 27.72 0.43
N SER A 274 -2.49 27.61 0.14
CA SER A 274 -1.72 28.72 -0.42
C SER A 274 -2.25 29.17 -1.78
N GLU A 275 -2.57 28.24 -2.68
CA GLU A 275 -3.17 28.55 -3.99
C GLU A 275 -4.54 29.22 -3.83
N SER A 276 -5.39 28.73 -2.91
CA SER A 276 -6.71 29.32 -2.64
C SER A 276 -6.61 30.75 -2.09
N ALA A 277 -5.61 31.03 -1.24
CA ALA A 277 -5.39 32.35 -0.67
C ALA A 277 -4.88 33.36 -1.72
N GLU A 278 -4.01 32.92 -2.64
CA GLU A 278 -3.56 33.73 -3.77
C GLU A 278 -4.73 34.06 -4.72
N GLU A 279 -5.57 33.08 -5.06
CA GLU A 279 -6.75 33.29 -5.90
C GLU A 279 -7.76 34.27 -5.27
N GLU A 280 -7.95 34.21 -3.95
CA GLU A 280 -8.81 35.15 -3.21
C GLU A 280 -8.24 36.58 -3.22
N ALA A 281 -6.93 36.73 -2.99
CA ALA A 281 -6.24 38.02 -3.02
C ALA A 281 -6.32 38.69 -4.41
N ASP A 282 -6.04 37.94 -5.47
CA ASP A 282 -6.14 38.40 -6.85
C ASP A 282 -7.59 38.78 -7.23
N GLY A 283 -8.57 38.03 -6.73
CA GLY A 283 -9.99 38.31 -6.89
C GLY A 283 -10.41 39.63 -6.23
N ILE A 284 -9.92 39.89 -5.01
CA ILE A 284 -10.16 41.14 -4.28
C ILE A 284 -9.51 42.33 -5.01
N GLU A 285 -8.24 42.19 -5.43
CA GLU A 285 -7.54 43.23 -6.18
C GLU A 285 -8.29 43.58 -7.48
N SER A 286 -8.69 42.55 -8.23
CA SER A 286 -9.47 42.71 -9.46
C SER A 286 -10.82 43.42 -9.22
N ALA A 287 -11.51 43.11 -8.11
CA ALA A 287 -12.77 43.75 -7.74
C ALA A 287 -12.56 45.23 -7.35
N ILE A 288 -11.49 45.55 -6.63
CA ILE A 288 -11.14 46.92 -6.26
C ILE A 288 -10.82 47.74 -7.51
N LEU A 289 -10.01 47.21 -8.43
CA LEU A 289 -9.64 47.89 -9.67
C LEU A 289 -10.86 48.19 -10.53
N ARG A 290 -11.80 47.23 -10.68
CA ARG A 290 -13.07 47.46 -11.39
C ARG A 290 -13.92 48.53 -10.72
N SER A 291 -14.03 48.51 -9.39
CA SER A 291 -14.80 49.53 -8.64
C SER A 291 -14.20 50.93 -8.79
N LEU A 292 -12.88 51.06 -8.85
CA LEU A 292 -12.20 52.33 -9.08
C LEU A 292 -12.38 52.82 -10.52
N GLU A 293 -12.32 51.93 -11.50
CA GLU A 293 -12.57 52.25 -12.92
C GLU A 293 -14.00 52.76 -13.12
N GLU A 294 -15.00 52.09 -12.54
CA GLU A 294 -16.40 52.52 -12.59
C GLU A 294 -16.62 53.91 -11.97
N ARG A 295 -15.90 54.25 -10.88
CA ARG A 295 -16.03 55.56 -10.22
C ARG A 295 -15.30 56.69 -10.95
N LEU A 296 -14.25 56.38 -11.70
CA LEU A 296 -13.45 57.40 -12.40
C LEU A 296 -14.02 57.72 -13.78
N PHE A 297 -14.70 56.78 -14.43
CA PHE A 297 -15.15 56.90 -15.81
C PHE A 297 -16.68 56.81 -16.01
N GLY A 298 -17.45 56.57 -14.94
CA GLY A 298 -18.92 56.60 -14.94
C GLY A 298 -19.49 57.90 -14.39
#